data_AF-A0A800FYX1-F1
#
_entry.id   AF-A0A800FYX1-F1
#
_cell.length_a   1.000
_cell.length_b   1.000
_cell.length_c   1.000
_cell.angle_alpha   90.00
_cell.angle_beta   90.00
_cell.angle_gamma   90.00
#
_symmetry.space_group_name_H-M   'P 1'
#
loop_
_entity.id
_entity.type
_entity.pdbx_description
1 polymer ?
#
loop_
_entity_poly.entity_id
_entity_poly.type
_entity_poly.pdbx_seq_one_letter_code
_entity_poly.pdbx_strand_id
1 'polypeptide(L)'
;MKTIPPVGLDWLAGTGECSDVVLSTRVRLARNLQGNRFGVRDTDRDRESVREKVQTAIEGHPSLVESVFLDLNSINRLQQRILLERRLASSELIGEEETGPAKGSALILGP
;
A
#
# COMPACT_ATOMS: atom_id res chain seq x y z
N MET A 1 11.17 13.16 -9.70
CA MET A 1 10.11 12.95 -8.69
C MET A 1 9.29 11.76 -9.15
N LYS A 2 9.25 10.63 -8.40
CA LYS A 2 8.42 9.47 -8.80
C LYS A 2 6.94 9.89 -8.73
N THR A 3 6.19 9.79 -9.82
CA THR A 3 4.77 10.13 -9.86
C THR A 3 3.94 9.02 -9.21
N ILE A 4 2.91 9.39 -8.43
CA ILE A 4 1.92 8.40 -7.97
C ILE A 4 0.99 8.10 -9.16
N PRO A 5 0.83 6.83 -9.57
CA PRO A 5 -0.04 6.47 -10.67
C PRO A 5 -1.50 6.86 -10.37
N PRO A 6 -2.33 7.14 -11.39
CA PRO A 6 -3.72 7.59 -11.21
C PRO A 6 -4.68 6.46 -10.81
N VAL A 7 -4.26 5.53 -9.94
CA VAL A 7 -5.08 4.42 -9.47
C VAL A 7 -5.94 4.80 -8.26
N GLY A 8 -7.04 4.07 -8.05
CA GLY A 8 -7.90 4.21 -6.86
C GLY A 8 -8.93 5.35 -6.94
N LEU A 9 -9.24 5.81 -8.15
CA LEU A 9 -10.26 6.85 -8.38
C LEU A 9 -11.56 6.30 -8.97
N ASP A 10 -11.63 5.01 -9.30
CA ASP A 10 -12.79 4.41 -9.99
C ASP A 10 -14.09 4.49 -9.18
N TRP A 11 -13.99 4.55 -7.85
CA TRP A 11 -15.14 4.74 -6.97
C TRP A 11 -15.83 6.10 -7.15
N LEU A 12 -15.15 7.09 -7.73
CA LEU A 12 -15.75 8.39 -8.06
C LEU A 12 -16.66 8.32 -9.30
N ALA A 13 -16.56 7.26 -10.11
CA ALA A 13 -17.36 7.13 -11.32
C ALA A 13 -18.86 6.86 -11.02
N GLY A 14 -19.19 6.32 -9.85
CA GLY A 14 -20.59 6.08 -9.46
C GLY A 14 -21.34 5.11 -10.37
N THR A 15 -20.65 4.15 -10.97
CA THR A 15 -21.21 3.22 -11.98
C THR A 15 -21.58 1.83 -11.44
N GLY A 16 -21.52 1.63 -10.13
CA GLY A 16 -21.85 0.36 -9.47
C GLY A 16 -23.33 0.15 -9.22
N GLU A 17 -23.69 -1.06 -8.79
CA GLU A 17 -25.03 -1.35 -8.27
C GLU A 17 -25.30 -0.48 -7.02
N CYS A 18 -26.51 0.08 -6.92
CA CYS A 18 -26.93 0.98 -5.84
C CYS A 18 -26.01 2.20 -5.66
N SER A 19 -25.42 2.74 -6.74
CA SER A 19 -24.52 3.90 -6.68
C SER A 19 -25.20 5.22 -6.29
N ASP A 20 -26.52 5.24 -6.22
CA ASP A 20 -27.33 6.32 -5.65
C ASP A 20 -27.16 6.44 -4.12
N VAL A 21 -26.73 5.37 -3.45
CA VAL A 21 -26.53 5.33 -1.99
C VAL A 21 -25.12 4.86 -1.61
N VAL A 22 -24.59 3.84 -2.30
CA VAL A 22 -23.32 3.19 -1.97
C VAL A 22 -22.18 3.80 -2.80
N LEU A 23 -21.25 4.47 -2.13
CA LEU A 23 -20.09 5.08 -2.80
C LEU A 23 -19.04 4.05 -3.23
N SER A 24 -18.73 3.07 -2.38
CA SER A 24 -17.74 2.02 -2.69
C SER A 24 -17.89 0.82 -1.75
N THR A 25 -17.46 -0.35 -2.23
CA THR A 25 -17.25 -1.55 -1.40
C THR A 25 -15.76 -1.87 -1.37
N ARG A 26 -15.22 -2.19 -0.18
CA ARG A 26 -13.80 -2.52 -0.01
C ARG A 26 -13.60 -3.78 0.83
N VAL A 27 -12.83 -4.72 0.30
CA VAL A 27 -12.41 -5.94 1.00
C VAL A 27 -10.91 -5.86 1.32
N ARG A 28 -10.52 -6.24 2.54
CA ARG A 28 -9.10 -6.26 2.99
C ARG A 28 -8.76 -7.64 3.54
N LEU A 29 -7.67 -8.24 3.06
CA LEU A 29 -7.13 -9.50 3.56
C LEU A 29 -5.78 -9.24 4.23
N ALA A 30 -5.71 -9.36 5.55
CA ALA A 30 -4.46 -9.24 6.30
C ALA A 30 -3.78 -10.61 6.43
N ARG A 31 -2.45 -10.65 6.25
CA ARG A 31 -1.62 -11.87 6.35
C ARG A 31 -0.30 -11.56 7.02
N ASN A 32 0.24 -12.54 7.74
CA ASN A 32 1.58 -12.52 8.32
C ASN A 32 2.42 -13.62 7.67
N LEU A 33 3.70 -13.35 7.43
CA LEU A 33 4.62 -14.33 6.83
C LEU A 33 5.31 -15.17 7.92
N GLN A 34 5.18 -16.50 7.81
CA GLN A 34 5.84 -17.44 8.70
C GLN A 34 7.37 -17.19 8.78
N GLY A 35 7.94 -17.34 9.97
CA GLY A 35 9.38 -17.15 10.21
C GLY A 35 9.81 -15.70 10.36
N ASN A 36 8.88 -14.74 10.45
CA ASN A 36 9.17 -13.32 10.70
C ASN A 36 8.47 -12.87 11.99
N ARG A 37 9.12 -11.99 12.75
CA ARG A 37 8.49 -11.33 13.91
C ARG A 37 7.41 -10.36 13.43
N PHE A 38 6.41 -10.12 14.25
CA PHE A 38 5.27 -9.26 13.92
C PHE A 38 4.89 -8.36 15.11
N GLY A 39 4.32 -7.20 14.78
CA GLY A 39 3.85 -6.20 15.75
C GLY A 39 5.02 -5.58 16.51
N VAL A 40 4.84 -5.31 17.80
CA VAL A 40 5.84 -4.63 18.64
C VAL A 40 7.20 -5.34 18.76
N ARG A 41 7.30 -6.59 18.30
CA ARG A 41 8.55 -7.38 18.33
C ARG A 41 9.31 -7.34 17.01
N ASP A 42 8.72 -6.78 15.96
CA ASP A 42 9.42 -6.64 14.69
C ASP A 42 10.51 -5.56 14.77
N THR A 43 11.52 -5.72 13.93
CA THR A 43 12.62 -4.77 13.77
C THR A 43 12.59 -4.22 12.35
N ASP A 44 13.29 -3.11 12.12
CA ASP A 44 13.47 -2.54 10.78
C ASP A 44 13.90 -3.61 9.76
N ARG A 45 14.84 -4.48 10.16
CA ARG A 45 15.33 -5.58 9.34
C ARG A 45 14.27 -6.64 9.04
N ASP A 46 13.38 -6.95 9.99
CA ASP A 46 12.30 -7.91 9.76
C ASP A 46 11.32 -7.35 8.72
N ARG A 47 10.98 -6.06 8.81
CA ARG A 47 10.05 -5.40 7.88
C ARG A 47 10.64 -5.26 6.49
N GLU A 48 11.92 -4.92 6.38
CA GLU A 48 12.65 -4.92 5.11
C GLU A 48 12.69 -6.33 4.49
N SER A 49 12.97 -7.37 5.29
CA SER A 49 12.95 -8.75 4.80
C SER A 49 11.57 -9.20 4.30
N VAL A 50 10.50 -8.82 5.01
CA VAL A 50 9.12 -9.09 4.56
C VAL A 50 8.84 -8.37 3.24
N ARG A 51 9.21 -7.08 3.14
CA ARG A 51 9.06 -6.29 1.91
C ARG A 51 9.78 -6.94 0.73
N GLU A 52 11.04 -7.33 0.89
CA GLU A 52 11.83 -7.98 -0.17
C GLU A 52 11.19 -9.30 -0.63
N LYS A 53 10.79 -10.16 0.31
CA LYS A 53 10.12 -11.43 -0.02
C LYS A 53 8.83 -11.22 -0.81
N VAL A 54 8.01 -10.24 -0.41
CA VAL A 54 6.76 -9.92 -1.11
C VAL A 54 7.05 -9.34 -2.49
N GLN A 55 8.03 -8.44 -2.61
CA GLN A 55 8.42 -7.84 -3.88
C GLN A 55 8.90 -8.92 -4.87
N THR A 56 9.82 -9.79 -4.47
CA THR A 56 10.32 -10.88 -5.32
C THR A 56 9.21 -11.84 -5.75
N ALA A 57 8.27 -12.18 -4.85
CA ALA A 57 7.16 -13.06 -5.17
C ALA A 57 6.21 -12.45 -6.23
N ILE A 58 6.01 -11.13 -6.17
CA ILE A 58 5.15 -10.39 -7.11
C ILE A 58 5.83 -10.26 -8.46
N GLU A 59 7.12 -9.91 -8.49
CA GLU A 59 7.92 -9.80 -9.72
C GLU A 59 7.98 -11.15 -10.48
N GLY A 60 7.95 -12.26 -9.76
CA GLY A 60 7.92 -13.61 -10.34
C GLY A 60 6.55 -14.07 -10.86
N HIS A 61 5.47 -13.31 -10.63
CA HIS A 61 4.11 -13.73 -10.99
C HIS A 61 3.60 -13.00 -12.25
N PRO A 62 3.30 -13.69 -13.37
CA PRO A 62 2.95 -13.06 -14.64
C PRO A 62 1.79 -12.06 -14.56
N SER A 63 0.74 -12.38 -13.79
CA SER A 63 -0.44 -11.50 -13.64
C SER A 63 -0.18 -10.21 -12.85
N LEU A 64 0.99 -10.06 -12.23
CA LEU A 64 1.34 -8.90 -11.41
C LEU A 64 2.57 -8.16 -11.94
N VAL A 65 3.07 -8.51 -13.13
CA VAL A 65 4.29 -7.93 -13.72
C VAL A 65 4.20 -6.42 -13.93
N GLU A 66 2.99 -5.90 -14.18
CA GLU A 66 2.74 -4.46 -14.39
C GLU A 66 2.49 -3.70 -13.07
N SER A 67 2.67 -4.35 -11.92
CA SER A 67 2.44 -3.71 -10.63
C SER A 67 3.43 -2.58 -10.36
N VAL A 68 2.95 -1.47 -9.82
CA VAL A 68 3.78 -0.34 -9.41
C VAL A 68 4.21 -0.51 -7.96
N PHE A 69 5.52 -0.57 -7.74
CA PHE A 69 6.13 -0.60 -6.41
C PHE A 69 6.44 0.82 -5.90
N LEU A 70 5.89 1.17 -4.73
CA LEU A 70 6.13 2.44 -4.05
C LEU A 70 6.74 2.20 -2.67
N ASP A 71 7.98 2.66 -2.50
CA ASP A 71 8.63 2.75 -1.20
C ASP A 71 8.14 4.00 -0.48
N LEU A 72 7.41 3.82 0.63
CA LEU A 72 6.78 4.92 1.37
C LEU A 72 7.79 5.82 2.07
N ASN A 73 8.99 5.31 2.36
CA ASN A 73 10.11 6.10 2.89
C ASN A 73 10.79 6.95 1.82
N SER A 74 10.52 6.71 0.52
CA SER A 74 11.14 7.41 -0.62
C SER A 74 10.26 8.51 -1.25
N ILE A 75 9.00 8.61 -0.84
CA ILE A 75 8.04 9.60 -1.36
C ILE A 75 7.82 10.73 -0.36
N ASN A 76 7.45 11.91 -0.84
CA ASN A 76 7.26 13.09 0.01
C ASN A 76 5.91 13.09 0.74
N ARG A 77 5.73 14.03 1.68
CA ARG A 77 4.51 14.13 2.50
C ARG A 77 3.23 14.38 1.70
N LEU A 78 3.30 15.21 0.66
CA LEU A 78 2.16 15.45 -0.23
C LEU A 78 1.72 14.15 -0.92
N GLN A 79 2.69 13.36 -1.38
CA GLN A 79 2.44 12.07 -2.01
C GLN A 79 1.81 11.07 -1.03
N GLN A 80 2.33 10.98 0.20
CA GLN A 80 1.73 10.17 1.26
C GLN A 80 0.27 10.59 1.55
N ARG A 81 0.00 11.91 1.58
CA ARG A 81 -1.35 12.45 1.79
C ARG A 81 -2.30 12.06 0.67
N ILE A 82 -1.86 12.13 -0.59
CA ILE A 82 -2.64 11.69 -1.76
C ILE A 82 -3.02 10.22 -1.63
N LEU A 83 -2.12 9.34 -1.14
CA LEU A 83 -2.44 7.92 -0.93
C LEU A 83 -3.54 7.71 0.12
N LEU A 84 -3.59 8.53 1.17
CA LEU A 84 -4.64 8.48 2.19
C LEU A 84 -5.99 8.96 1.64
N GLU A 85 -5.98 10.07 0.90
CA GLU A 85 -7.18 10.66 0.31
C GLU A 85 -7.81 9.74 -0.75
N ARG A 86 -6.97 9.06 -1.54
CA ARG A 86 -7.39 8.01 -2.48
C ARG A 86 -7.71 6.67 -1.81
N ARG A 87 -7.66 6.60 -0.48
CA ARG A 87 -7.88 5.37 0.32
C ARG A 87 -6.95 4.20 -0.03
N LEU A 88 -5.81 4.45 -0.68
CA LEU A 88 -4.85 3.42 -1.10
C LEU A 88 -4.00 2.91 0.07
N ALA A 89 -3.67 3.79 1.02
CA ALA A 89 -2.95 3.43 2.25
C ALA A 89 -3.80 3.74 3.49
N SER A 90 -3.46 3.12 4.63
CA SER A 90 -4.03 3.50 5.93
C SER A 90 -3.12 4.49 6.66
N SER A 91 -3.68 5.21 7.63
CA SER A 91 -2.94 6.12 8.52
C SER A 91 -1.78 5.43 9.20
N GLU A 92 -1.97 4.20 9.67
CA GLU A 92 -0.97 3.44 10.40
C GLU A 92 0.22 3.05 9.51
N LEU A 93 -0.03 2.76 8.23
CA LEU A 93 1.03 2.44 7.27
C LEU A 93 1.86 3.68 6.89
N ILE A 94 1.22 4.85 6.83
CA ILE A 94 1.89 6.13 6.55
C ILE A 94 2.61 6.68 7.78
N GLY A 95 2.17 6.32 8.98
CA GLY A 95 2.71 6.81 10.24
C GLY A 95 2.29 8.25 10.54
N GLU A 96 2.78 8.77 11.67
CA GLU A 96 2.50 10.13 12.14
C GLU A 96 3.31 11.17 11.34
N GLU A 97 2.98 12.45 11.51
CA GLU A 97 3.58 13.54 10.75
C GLU A 97 5.06 13.77 11.13
N GLU A 98 5.41 13.44 12.38
CA GLU A 98 6.73 13.60 12.97
C GLU A 98 7.64 12.41 12.65
N THR A 99 7.10 11.20 12.72
CA THR A 99 7.87 9.94 12.58
C THR A 99 7.84 9.39 11.15
N GLY A 100 6.72 9.55 10.45
CA GLY A 100 6.51 9.01 9.12
C GLY A 100 6.41 7.49 9.09
N PRO A 101 6.44 6.89 7.88
CA PRO A 101 6.24 5.47 7.73
C PRO A 101 7.43 4.71 8.31
N ALA A 102 7.17 3.60 9.01
CA ALA A 102 8.22 2.74 9.51
C ALA A 102 9.09 2.21 8.35
N LYS A 103 10.40 2.04 8.56
CA LYS A 103 11.27 1.43 7.54
C LYS A 103 10.73 0.08 7.10
N GLY A 104 10.80 -0.17 5.78
CA GLY A 104 10.24 -1.36 5.14
C GLY A 104 8.79 -1.20 4.70
N SER A 105 8.12 -0.08 5.02
CA SER A 105 6.75 0.17 4.57
C SER A 105 6.70 0.45 3.07
N ALA A 106 5.86 -0.30 2.37
CA ALA A 106 5.72 -0.20 0.92
C ALA A 106 4.27 -0.40 0.50
N LEU A 107 3.96 0.12 -0.69
CA LEU A 107 2.69 -0.12 -1.38
C LEU A 107 2.99 -0.78 -2.72
N ILE A 108 2.22 -1.80 -3.07
CA ILE A 108 2.27 -2.43 -4.39
C ILE A 108 0.87 -2.30 -4.98
N LEU A 109 0.79 -1.63 -6.11
CA LEU A 109 -0.44 -1.35 -6.81
C LEU A 109 -0.47 -2.27 -8.03
N GLY A 110 -1.40 -3.22 -8.04
CA GLY A 110 -1.62 -4.07 -9.20
C GLY A 110 -2.09 -3.28 -10.44
N PRO A 111 -2.06 -3.91 -11.62
CA PRO A 111 -2.61 -3.32 -12.84
C PRO A 111 -4.10 -2.94 -12.70
#